data_AF-A0A0Q3Q5Z7-F1
#
_entry.id   AF-A0A0Q3Q5Z7-F1
#
_cell.length_a   1.000
_cell.length_b   1.000
_cell.length_c   1.000
_cell.angle_alpha   90.00
_cell.angle_beta   90.00
_cell.angle_gamma   90.00
#
_symmetry.space_group_name_H-M   'P 1'
#
loop_
_entity.id
_entity.type
_entity.pdbx_description
1 polymer ?
#
loop_
_entity_poly.entity_id
_entity_poly.type
_entity_poly.pdbx_seq_one_letter_code
_entity_poly.pdbx_strand_id
1 'polypeptide(L)'
;MALATESTPGKRIRKPSLLYEGFESPTMASVPALPSPQVNPPPPEVSNPKKPGRVTNQLQYLHKVVMKALWKHQFAWPFRQPVDAVKLGLPDYHKIIKQPMDMGTIKRRLENNYYWGAAECMQDFNTMFTNCYIYNKPTDDIVLMAQTLEKIFLQKVAQMPPEEQEIVVPVARNSHKKGASRAAA
;
A
#
# COMPACT_ATOMS: atom_id res chain seq x y z
N MET A 1 3.34 60.32 -31.06
CA MET A 1 2.15 60.29 -30.19
C MET A 1 1.65 58.85 -30.21
N ALA A 2 2.03 58.01 -29.22
CA ALA A 2 1.31 57.74 -27.96
C ALA A 2 -0.02 56.99 -28.25
N LEU A 3 -0.38 55.83 -27.68
CA LEU A 3 -0.17 55.24 -26.34
C LEU A 3 -0.34 53.70 -26.35
N ALA A 4 0.13 53.07 -25.27
CA ALA A 4 -0.03 51.67 -24.86
C ALA A 4 -1.39 51.37 -24.18
N THR A 5 -1.58 50.09 -23.79
CA THR A 5 -2.30 49.47 -22.63
C THR A 5 -3.20 48.31 -23.09
N GLU A 6 -2.96 47.04 -22.74
CA GLU A 6 -3.02 46.30 -21.46
C GLU A 6 -4.32 45.51 -21.24
N SER A 7 -4.14 44.37 -20.56
CA SER A 7 -5.04 43.25 -20.31
C SER A 7 -6.11 43.48 -19.24
N THR A 8 -7.21 42.73 -19.30
CA THR A 8 -7.79 41.95 -18.16
C THR A 8 -9.05 41.19 -18.60
N PRO A 9 -9.34 40.00 -18.06
CA PRO A 9 -10.69 39.45 -18.03
C PRO A 9 -11.28 39.40 -16.61
N GLY A 10 -12.35 40.19 -16.43
CA GLY A 10 -13.66 39.70 -15.98
C GLY A 10 -13.80 39.08 -14.59
N LYS A 11 -14.16 39.91 -13.60
CA LYS A 11 -14.96 39.50 -12.41
C LYS A 11 -16.44 39.79 -12.65
N ARG A 12 -17.34 38.83 -12.34
CA ARG A 12 -18.81 39.01 -12.25
C ARG A 12 -19.32 38.22 -11.02
N ILE A 13 -19.37 38.85 -9.85
CA ILE A 13 -20.55 39.37 -9.12
C ILE A 13 -21.70 38.36 -8.88
N ARG A 14 -21.95 38.05 -7.61
CA ARG A 14 -23.30 38.08 -7.00
C ARG A 14 -23.25 38.79 -5.63
N LYS A 15 -24.33 39.53 -5.35
CA LYS A 15 -24.50 40.69 -4.44
C LYS A 15 -24.54 40.36 -2.94
N PRO A 16 -24.39 41.37 -2.06
CA PRO A 16 -24.48 41.23 -0.61
C PRO A 16 -25.93 41.34 -0.12
N SER A 17 -26.32 40.53 0.87
CA SER A 17 -27.46 40.85 1.75
C SER A 17 -26.93 41.36 3.07
N LEU A 18 -27.07 42.68 3.27
CA LEU A 18 -27.04 43.31 4.59
C LEU A 18 -28.30 42.92 5.34
N LEU A 19 -28.15 42.28 6.50
CA LEU A 19 -29.03 42.45 7.65
C LEU A 19 -28.48 41.58 8.79
N TYR A 20 -27.55 42.14 9.57
CA TYR A 20 -27.55 42.09 11.04
C TYR A 20 -26.31 42.84 11.54
N GLU A 21 -26.50 44.10 11.92
CA GLU A 21 -25.58 44.81 12.80
C GLU A 21 -25.76 44.30 14.23
N GLY A 22 -24.66 44.19 14.98
CA GLY A 22 -24.69 44.36 16.43
C GLY A 22 -24.73 43.09 17.28
N PHE A 23 -23.64 42.34 17.33
CA PHE A 23 -23.15 41.76 18.59
C PHE A 23 -21.65 41.46 18.45
N GLU A 24 -20.79 42.36 18.94
CA GLU A 24 -19.38 42.06 19.14
C GLU A 24 -19.29 40.97 20.21
N SER A 25 -19.17 39.71 19.77
CA SER A 25 -18.69 38.62 20.63
C SER A 25 -17.19 38.81 20.80
N PRO A 26 -16.64 38.62 22.01
CA PRO A 26 -15.21 38.75 22.24
C PRO A 26 -14.49 37.78 21.32
N THR A 27 -13.52 38.32 20.58
CA THR A 27 -12.63 37.57 19.69
C THR A 27 -11.96 36.46 20.51
N MET A 28 -12.46 35.23 20.36
CA MET A 28 -11.67 34.06 20.67
C MET A 28 -10.48 34.12 19.72
N ALA A 29 -9.33 34.52 20.25
CA ALA A 29 -8.06 34.33 19.59
C ALA A 29 -8.05 32.89 19.06
N SER A 30 -7.93 32.74 17.74
CA SER A 30 -7.69 31.46 17.10
C SER A 30 -6.47 30.85 17.76
N VAL A 31 -6.69 29.98 18.74
CA VAL A 31 -5.66 29.13 19.31
C VAL A 31 -5.05 28.40 18.12
N PRO A 32 -3.75 28.53 17.82
CA PRO A 32 -3.15 27.68 16.80
C PRO A 32 -3.42 26.25 17.25
N ALA A 33 -4.23 25.53 16.48
CA ALA A 33 -4.51 24.13 16.76
C ALA A 33 -3.16 23.43 16.85
N LEU A 34 -2.79 23.00 18.06
CA LEU A 34 -1.61 22.19 18.28
C LEU A 34 -1.63 21.08 17.25
N PRO A 35 -0.55 20.89 16.45
CA PRO A 35 -0.52 19.81 15.48
C PRO A 35 -0.74 18.52 16.27
N SER A 36 -1.87 17.86 16.04
CA SER A 36 -2.14 16.55 16.62
C SER A 36 -0.95 15.66 16.28
N PRO A 37 -0.38 14.92 17.25
CA PRO A 37 0.79 14.11 16.99
C PRO A 37 0.48 13.20 15.80
N GLN A 38 1.22 13.38 14.71
CA GLN A 38 1.09 12.50 13.56
C GLN A 38 1.63 11.15 13.97
N VAL A 39 0.77 10.13 13.88
CA VAL A 39 1.12 8.75 14.16
C VAL A 39 0.90 7.96 12.88
N ASN A 40 1.87 7.13 12.50
CA ASN A 40 1.67 6.20 11.40
C ASN A 40 0.59 5.18 11.77
N PRO A 41 -0.29 4.80 10.83
CA PRO A 41 -1.23 3.72 11.06
C PRO A 41 -0.48 2.41 11.32
N PRO A 42 -1.12 1.42 11.97
CA PRO A 42 -0.55 0.09 12.08
C PRO A 42 -0.27 -0.49 10.67
N PRO A 43 0.77 -1.32 10.52
CA PRO A 43 1.08 -1.95 9.24
C PRO A 43 -0.07 -2.87 8.79
N PRO A 44 -0.22 -3.13 7.49
CA PRO A 44 -1.29 -4.00 7.01
C PRO A 44 -1.18 -5.43 7.57
N GLU A 45 -2.33 -6.06 7.80
CA GLU A 45 -2.42 -7.43 8.31
C GLU A 45 -1.69 -8.43 7.40
N VAL A 46 -0.96 -9.39 7.98
CA VAL A 46 -0.15 -10.37 7.23
C VAL A 46 -0.47 -11.83 7.52
N SER A 47 -1.44 -12.09 8.39
CA SER A 47 -1.90 -13.43 8.76
C SER A 47 -3.29 -13.31 9.35
N ASN A 48 -4.24 -14.12 8.88
CA ASN A 48 -5.60 -14.14 9.40
C ASN A 48 -5.99 -15.56 9.81
N PRO A 49 -6.08 -15.89 11.13
CA PRO A 49 -6.47 -17.22 11.57
C PRO A 49 -7.90 -17.63 11.17
N LYS A 50 -8.79 -16.65 10.94
CA LYS A 50 -10.20 -16.88 10.60
C LYS A 50 -10.40 -17.11 9.09
N LYS A 51 -9.45 -16.65 8.26
CA LYS A 51 -9.48 -16.81 6.81
C LYS A 51 -8.14 -17.41 6.36
N PRO A 52 -7.98 -18.73 6.42
CA PRO A 52 -6.75 -19.37 5.95
C PRO A 52 -6.60 -19.11 4.44
N GLY A 53 -5.40 -18.70 4.02
CA GLY A 53 -5.06 -18.65 2.60
C GLY A 53 -4.69 -20.02 2.06
N ARG A 54 -4.15 -20.05 0.84
CA ARG A 54 -3.78 -21.27 0.12
C ARG A 54 -2.36 -21.18 -0.41
N VAL A 55 -1.85 -22.33 -0.83
CA VAL A 55 -0.60 -22.40 -1.59
C VAL A 55 -0.96 -22.81 -3.01
N THR A 56 -0.66 -21.96 -3.99
CA THR A 56 -0.86 -22.24 -5.41
C THR A 56 0.45 -22.17 -6.17
N ASN A 57 0.53 -22.80 -7.35
CA ASN A 57 1.67 -22.67 -8.26
C ASN A 57 1.97 -21.20 -8.62
N GLN A 58 0.95 -20.38 -8.84
CA GLN A 58 1.10 -18.95 -9.14
C GLN A 58 1.56 -18.15 -7.91
N LEU A 59 1.02 -18.41 -6.71
CA LEU A 59 1.50 -17.76 -5.48
C LEU A 59 2.96 -18.12 -5.18
N GLN A 60 3.36 -19.37 -5.42
CA GLN A 60 4.76 -19.76 -5.32
C GLN A 60 5.63 -19.04 -6.36
N TYR A 61 5.17 -18.89 -7.60
CA TYR A 61 5.88 -18.13 -8.62
C TYR A 61 6.03 -16.65 -8.23
N LEU A 62 4.95 -16.01 -7.76
CA LEU A 62 4.96 -14.65 -7.25
C LEU A 62 5.97 -14.47 -6.11
N HIS A 63 6.08 -15.43 -5.21
CA HIS A 63 7.07 -15.40 -4.13
C HIS A 63 8.50 -15.66 -4.64
N LYS A 64 8.74 -16.80 -5.28
CA LYS A 64 10.08 -17.32 -5.56
C LYS A 64 10.75 -16.63 -6.75
N VAL A 65 9.96 -16.08 -7.67
CA VAL A 65 10.44 -15.43 -8.90
C VAL A 65 10.20 -13.93 -8.86
N VAL A 66 8.95 -13.48 -8.77
CA VAL A 66 8.59 -12.06 -8.90
C VAL A 66 9.12 -11.24 -7.72
N MET A 67 8.70 -11.57 -6.50
CA MET A 67 9.14 -10.87 -5.28
C MET A 67 10.67 -10.95 -5.11
N LYS A 68 11.29 -12.10 -5.38
CA LYS A 68 12.74 -12.25 -5.30
C LYS A 68 13.49 -11.32 -6.26
N ALA A 69 12.99 -11.15 -7.49
CA ALA A 69 13.58 -10.25 -8.48
C ALA A 69 13.44 -8.78 -8.05
N LEU A 70 12.23 -8.38 -7.65
CA LEU A 70 11.96 -7.01 -7.23
C LEU A 70 12.74 -6.65 -5.96
N TRP A 71 12.75 -7.52 -4.95
CA TRP A 71 13.39 -7.27 -3.66
C TRP A 71 14.90 -6.97 -3.78
N LYS A 72 15.58 -7.64 -4.70
CA LYS A 72 17.02 -7.49 -4.95
C LYS A 72 17.37 -6.29 -5.82
N HIS A 73 16.40 -5.68 -6.49
CA HIS A 73 16.65 -4.55 -7.37
C HIS A 73 17.18 -3.35 -6.58
N GLN A 74 18.09 -2.57 -7.17
CA GLN A 74 18.69 -1.40 -6.53
C GLN A 74 17.66 -0.34 -6.10
N PHE A 75 16.54 -0.25 -6.82
CA PHE A 75 15.46 0.70 -6.51
C PHE A 75 14.40 0.16 -5.54
N ALA A 76 14.59 -1.04 -4.98
CA ALA A 76 13.60 -1.65 -4.10
C ALA A 76 13.47 -0.96 -2.73
N TRP A 77 14.54 -0.31 -2.26
CA TRP A 77 14.68 0.09 -0.87
C TRP A 77 13.53 0.97 -0.32
N PRO A 78 12.91 1.91 -1.06
CA PRO A 78 11.79 2.71 -0.53
C PRO A 78 10.52 1.88 -0.32
N PHE A 79 10.37 0.77 -1.06
CA PHE A 79 9.17 -0.05 -1.09
C PHE A 79 9.28 -1.29 -0.19
N ARG A 80 10.40 -1.48 0.51
CA ARG A 80 10.63 -2.67 1.35
C ARG A 80 9.86 -2.64 2.67
N GLN A 81 9.38 -1.48 3.09
CA GLN A 81 8.69 -1.27 4.36
C GLN A 81 7.53 -0.28 4.16
N PRO A 82 6.53 -0.27 5.06
CA PRO A 82 5.49 0.76 5.05
C PRO A 82 6.09 2.18 5.08
N VAL A 83 5.42 3.12 4.40
CA VAL A 83 5.82 4.53 4.41
C VAL A 83 5.68 5.09 5.82
N ASP A 84 6.81 5.49 6.39
CA ASP A 84 6.90 6.21 7.66
C ASP A 84 6.72 7.71 7.40
N ALA A 85 5.45 8.14 7.37
CA ALA A 85 5.08 9.51 7.07
C ALA A 85 5.61 10.51 8.11
N VAL A 86 5.72 10.09 9.37
CA VAL A 86 6.28 10.92 10.45
C VAL A 86 7.76 11.16 10.20
N LYS A 87 8.54 10.10 9.97
CA LYS A 87 9.99 10.19 9.74
C LYS A 87 10.33 10.96 8.46
N LEU A 88 9.50 10.83 7.43
CA LEU A 88 9.70 11.49 6.14
C LEU A 88 9.10 12.91 6.08
N GLY A 89 8.41 13.37 7.13
CA GLY A 89 7.77 14.69 7.13
C GLY A 89 6.67 14.83 6.09
N LEU A 90 5.85 13.78 5.91
CA LEU A 90 4.77 13.67 4.91
C LEU A 90 3.39 13.76 5.60
N PRO A 91 2.96 14.96 6.03
CA PRO A 91 1.83 15.13 6.94
C PRO A 91 0.46 14.73 6.38
N ASP A 92 0.36 14.61 5.07
CA ASP A 92 -0.85 14.34 4.30
C ASP A 92 -0.87 12.93 3.68
N TYR A 93 0.22 12.15 3.80
CA TYR A 93 0.34 10.85 3.13
C TYR A 93 -0.83 9.93 3.44
N HIS A 94 -1.10 9.64 4.71
CA HIS A 94 -2.22 8.77 5.11
C HIS A 94 -3.60 9.46 5.03
N LYS A 95 -3.64 10.77 4.71
CA LYS A 95 -4.88 11.48 4.35
C LYS A 95 -5.23 11.28 2.88
N ILE A 96 -4.22 11.13 2.01
CA ILE A 96 -4.39 10.91 0.57
C ILE A 96 -4.47 9.40 0.28
N ILE A 97 -3.50 8.64 0.79
CA ILE A 97 -3.37 7.20 0.60
C ILE A 97 -4.18 6.45 1.65
N LYS A 98 -5.27 5.81 1.21
CA LYS A 98 -6.22 5.10 2.09
C LYS A 98 -5.90 3.64 2.31
N GLN A 99 -5.19 3.02 1.39
CA GLN A 99 -4.77 1.63 1.49
C GLN A 99 -3.25 1.53 1.30
N PRO A 100 -2.45 1.86 2.32
CA PRO A 100 -0.99 1.71 2.25
C PRO A 100 -0.61 0.25 1.96
N MET A 101 0.39 0.07 1.11
CA MET A 101 0.93 -1.25 0.77
C MET A 101 2.42 -1.13 0.43
N ASP A 102 3.17 -2.18 0.73
CA ASP A 102 4.62 -2.25 0.53
C ASP A 102 5.08 -3.71 0.29
N MET A 103 6.24 -3.88 -0.33
CA MET A 103 6.80 -5.21 -0.63
C MET A 103 7.12 -6.02 0.63
N GLY A 104 7.43 -5.38 1.76
CA GLY A 104 7.69 -6.08 3.02
C GLY A 104 6.45 -6.78 3.54
N THR A 105 5.31 -6.09 3.48
CA THR A 105 3.99 -6.64 3.79
C THR A 105 3.61 -7.74 2.80
N ILE A 106 3.71 -7.51 1.49
CA ILE A 106 3.39 -8.52 0.45
C ILE A 106 4.26 -9.78 0.64
N LYS A 107 5.55 -9.59 0.89
CA LYS A 107 6.50 -10.70 1.11
C LYS A 107 6.09 -11.53 2.32
N ARG A 108 5.75 -10.88 3.44
CA ARG A 108 5.31 -11.56 4.67
C ARG A 108 3.95 -12.26 4.47
N ARG A 109 3.04 -11.67 3.69
CA ARG A 109 1.78 -12.33 3.28
C ARG A 109 2.02 -13.60 2.45
N LEU A 110 2.96 -13.56 1.51
CA LEU A 110 3.37 -14.74 0.73
C LEU A 110 4.05 -15.81 1.60
N GLU A 111 4.85 -15.41 2.59
CA GLU A 111 5.50 -16.33 3.53
C GLU A 111 4.52 -16.98 4.51
N ASN A 112 3.47 -16.26 4.89
CA ASN A 112 2.45 -16.72 5.83
C ASN A 112 1.26 -17.44 5.15
N ASN A 113 1.32 -17.69 3.84
CA ASN A 113 0.21 -18.22 3.05
C ASN A 113 -1.09 -17.43 3.28
N TYR A 114 -0.99 -16.11 3.32
CA TYR A 114 -2.12 -15.21 3.61
C TYR A 114 -3.12 -15.14 2.45
N TYR A 115 -2.62 -15.14 1.21
CA TYR A 115 -3.45 -14.98 0.03
C TYR A 115 -4.24 -16.24 -0.28
N TRP A 116 -5.48 -16.07 -0.72
CA TRP A 116 -6.28 -17.14 -1.27
C TRP A 116 -5.89 -17.47 -2.71
N GLY A 117 -5.48 -16.48 -3.50
CA GLY A 117 -5.06 -16.66 -4.89
C GLY A 117 -4.15 -15.55 -5.38
N ALA A 118 -3.50 -15.80 -6.53
CA ALA A 118 -2.51 -14.90 -7.12
C ALA A 118 -3.05 -13.50 -7.43
N ALA A 119 -4.33 -13.39 -7.81
CA ALA A 119 -4.98 -12.12 -8.09
C ALA A 119 -4.93 -11.15 -6.90
N GLU A 120 -5.13 -11.64 -5.67
CA GLU A 120 -5.06 -10.80 -4.47
C GLU A 120 -3.64 -10.25 -4.25
N CYS A 121 -2.62 -11.08 -4.47
CA CYS A 121 -1.22 -10.65 -4.36
C CYS A 121 -0.84 -9.66 -5.46
N MET A 122 -1.29 -9.87 -6.71
CA MET A 122 -1.05 -8.92 -7.81
C MET A 122 -1.74 -7.59 -7.54
N GLN A 123 -2.94 -7.60 -6.95
CA GLN A 123 -3.65 -6.39 -6.57
C GLN A 123 -2.88 -5.57 -5.52
N ASP A 124 -2.22 -6.22 -4.56
CA ASP A 124 -1.38 -5.51 -3.59
C ASP A 124 -0.15 -4.85 -4.25
N PHE A 125 0.50 -5.53 -5.23
CA PHE A 125 1.59 -4.91 -6.00
C PHE A 125 1.08 -3.68 -6.78
N ASN A 126 -0.04 -3.81 -7.48
CA ASN A 126 -0.66 -2.70 -8.22
C ASN A 126 -1.05 -1.54 -7.28
N THR A 127 -1.57 -1.85 -6.09
CA THR A 127 -1.90 -0.86 -5.07
C THR A 127 -0.65 -0.11 -4.61
N MET A 128 0.46 -0.80 -4.36
CA MET A 128 1.74 -0.19 -4.00
C MET A 128 2.25 0.79 -5.07
N PHE A 129 2.25 0.38 -6.35
CA PHE A 129 2.68 1.27 -7.45
C PHE A 129 1.72 2.46 -7.63
N THR A 130 0.41 2.19 -7.62
CA THR A 130 -0.63 3.22 -7.74
C THR A 130 -0.53 4.27 -6.62
N ASN A 131 -0.29 3.85 -5.38
CA ASN A 131 -0.08 4.77 -4.27
C ASN A 131 1.13 5.69 -4.50
N CYS A 132 2.21 5.15 -5.07
CA CYS A 132 3.38 5.96 -5.44
C CYS A 132 2.99 7.04 -6.46
N TYR A 133 2.23 6.69 -7.51
CA TYR A 133 1.83 7.61 -8.56
C TYR A 133 0.78 8.64 -8.14
N ILE A 134 -0.08 8.28 -7.19
CA ILE A 134 -1.09 9.20 -6.63
C ILE A 134 -0.42 10.27 -5.76
N TYR A 135 0.55 9.87 -4.93
CA TYR A 135 1.13 10.78 -3.94
C TYR A 135 2.24 11.67 -4.51
N ASN A 136 3.09 11.12 -5.38
CA ASN A 136 4.31 11.79 -5.84
C ASN A 136 4.11 12.48 -7.20
N LYS A 137 4.93 13.49 -7.48
CA LYS A 137 4.91 14.17 -8.78
C LYS A 137 5.58 13.30 -9.84
N PRO A 138 5.17 13.37 -11.12
CA PRO A 138 5.78 12.60 -12.20
C PRO A 138 7.30 12.81 -12.35
N THR A 139 7.84 13.92 -11.86
CA THR A 139 9.26 14.27 -11.90
C THR A 139 10.08 13.72 -10.74
N ASP A 140 9.45 13.16 -9.72
CA ASP A 140 10.17 12.69 -8.52
C ASP A 140 10.86 11.35 -8.81
N ASP A 141 12.10 11.18 -8.34
CA ASP A 141 12.90 9.97 -8.59
C ASP A 141 12.18 8.68 -8.17
N ILE A 142 11.38 8.74 -7.10
CA ILE A 142 10.61 7.59 -6.61
C ILE A 142 9.58 7.08 -7.63
N VAL A 143 9.07 7.95 -8.52
CA VAL A 143 8.18 7.56 -9.61
C VAL A 143 8.94 6.78 -10.68
N LEU A 144 10.13 7.24 -11.07
CA LEU A 144 10.99 6.48 -12.00
C LEU A 144 11.39 5.12 -11.42
N MET A 145 11.69 5.08 -10.11
CA MET A 145 11.98 3.85 -9.39
C MET A 145 10.79 2.88 -9.42
N ALA A 146 9.58 3.38 -9.14
CA ALA A 146 8.34 2.59 -9.22
C ALA A 146 8.07 2.07 -10.63
N GLN A 147 8.17 2.91 -11.66
CA GLN A 147 8.00 2.50 -13.06
C GLN A 147 8.99 1.40 -13.48
N THR A 148 10.24 1.51 -13.02
CA THR A 148 11.26 0.49 -13.28
C THR A 148 10.88 -0.85 -12.65
N LEU A 149 10.44 -0.84 -11.39
CA LEU A 149 10.00 -2.04 -10.69
C LEU A 149 8.71 -2.63 -11.27
N GLU A 150 7.75 -1.79 -11.64
CA GLU A 150 6.48 -2.20 -12.28
C GLU A 150 6.74 -2.86 -13.64
N LYS A 151 7.67 -2.32 -14.45
CA LYS A 151 8.10 -2.95 -15.70
C LYS A 151 8.66 -4.36 -15.45
N ILE A 152 9.53 -4.52 -14.45
CA ILE A 152 10.08 -5.84 -14.10
C ILE A 152 8.97 -6.78 -13.60
N PHE A 153 8.05 -6.26 -12.78
CA PHE A 153 6.89 -7.00 -12.29
C PHE A 153 6.07 -7.56 -13.46
N LEU A 154 5.65 -6.71 -14.39
CA LEU A 154 4.87 -7.11 -15.57
C LEU A 154 5.62 -8.12 -16.45
N GLN A 155 6.93 -7.92 -16.68
CA GLN A 155 7.76 -8.86 -17.43
C GLN A 155 7.81 -10.26 -16.79
N LYS A 156 7.88 -10.32 -15.45
CA LYS A 156 7.91 -11.60 -14.74
C LYS A 156 6.53 -12.25 -14.66
N VAL A 157 5.47 -11.46 -14.44
CA VAL A 157 4.09 -11.95 -14.44
C VAL A 157 3.68 -12.50 -15.81
N ALA A 158 4.15 -11.91 -16.90
CA ALA A 158 3.93 -12.45 -18.25
C ALA A 158 4.53 -13.86 -18.48
N GLN A 159 5.45 -14.30 -17.62
CA GLN A 159 6.06 -15.64 -17.64
C GLN A 159 5.43 -16.59 -16.60
N MET A 160 4.44 -16.12 -15.84
CA MET A 160 3.75 -16.92 -14.83
C MET A 160 2.86 -17.98 -15.51
N PRO A 161 2.75 -19.21 -14.96
CA PRO A 161 1.84 -20.22 -15.49
C PRO A 161 0.41 -19.66 -15.61
N PRO A 162 -0.28 -19.86 -16.75
CA PRO A 162 -1.57 -19.20 -17.00
C PRO A 162 -2.70 -19.71 -16.09
N GLU A 163 -2.64 -20.99 -15.69
CA GLU A 163 -3.63 -21.61 -14.83
C GLU A 163 -3.17 -21.64 -13.36
N GLU A 164 -4.06 -21.22 -12.46
CA GLU A 164 -3.83 -21.31 -11.02
C GLU A 164 -4.30 -22.67 -10.50
N GLN A 165 -3.40 -23.40 -9.87
CA GLN A 165 -3.62 -24.72 -9.30
C GLN A 165 -3.15 -24.74 -7.85
N GLU A 166 -4.00 -25.27 -6.97
CA GLU A 166 -3.66 -25.47 -5.56
C GLU A 166 -2.64 -26.60 -5.41
N ILE A 167 -1.57 -26.34 -4.67
CA ILE A 167 -0.54 -27.32 -4.35
C ILE A 167 -0.94 -27.95 -3.02
N VAL A 168 -1.41 -29.19 -3.08
CA VAL A 168 -1.65 -29.99 -1.87
C VAL A 168 -0.29 -30.29 -1.24
N VAL A 169 0.06 -29.55 -0.19
CA VAL A 169 1.26 -29.87 0.59
C VAL A 169 0.97 -31.16 1.33
N PRO A 170 1.72 -32.26 1.10
CA PRO A 170 1.50 -33.49 1.84
C PRO A 170 1.78 -33.21 3.32
N VAL A 171 0.73 -33.17 4.13
CA VAL A 171 0.91 -33.11 5.59
C VAL A 171 1.60 -34.41 5.97
N ALA A 172 2.87 -34.33 6.38
CA ALA A 172 3.56 -35.45 6.98
C ALA A 172 2.73 -35.92 8.17
N ARG A 173 1.97 -37.00 8.00
CA ARG A 173 1.24 -37.64 9.09
C ARG A 173 2.31 -38.16 10.05
N ASN A 174 2.42 -37.52 11.21
CA ASN A 174 3.09 -38.11 12.37
C ASN A 174 2.37 -39.43 12.69
N SER A 175 2.89 -40.52 12.14
CA SER A 175 2.49 -41.88 12.48
C SER A 175 3.21 -42.31 13.74
N HIS A 176 2.89 -41.70 14.88
CA HIS A 176 3.12 -42.36 16.16
C HIS A 176 2.01 -43.41 16.33
N LYS A 177 2.36 -44.64 15.95
CA LYS A 177 1.57 -45.85 16.18
C LYS A 177 1.13 -45.93 17.65
N LYS A 178 -0.17 -46.09 17.87
CA LYS A 178 -0.72 -46.72 19.08
C LYS A 178 -0.32 -48.19 19.11
N GLY A 179 0.09 -48.67 20.28
CA GLY A 179 0.25 -50.10 20.57
C GLY A 179 0.26 -50.31 22.08
N ALA A 180 -0.92 -50.46 22.66
CA ALA A 180 -1.08 -50.98 24.00
C ALA A 180 -0.76 -52.48 24.00
N SER A 181 0.04 -52.95 24.95
CA SER A 181 -0.05 -54.33 25.44
C SER A 181 -0.05 -54.33 26.96
N ARG A 182 -1.23 -54.62 27.52
CA ARG A 182 -1.37 -55.28 28.82
C ARG A 182 -0.69 -56.66 28.71
N ALA A 183 0.13 -57.02 29.69
CA ALA A 183 0.36 -58.39 30.08
C ALA A 183 0.66 -58.41 31.58
N ALA A 184 -0.02 -59.31 32.29
CA ALA A 184 0.08 -59.54 33.71
C ALA A 184 1.30 -60.41 34.06
N ALA A 185 1.89 -60.18 35.23
CA ALA A 185 2.39 -61.18 36.17
C ALA A 185 2.69 -60.46 37.50
#